data_AF-A0A0W1ABS2-F1
#
_entry.id   AF-A0A0W1ABS2-F1
#
_cell.length_a   1.000
_cell.length_b   1.000
_cell.length_c   1.000
_cell.angle_alpha   90.00
_cell.angle_beta   90.00
_cell.angle_gamma   90.00
#
_symmetry.space_group_name_H-M   'P 1'
#
loop_
_entity.id
_entity.type
_entity.pdbx_description
1 polymer ?
#
loop_
_entity_poly.entity_id
_entity_poly.type
_entity_poly.pdbx_seq_one_letter_code
_entity_poly.pdbx_strand_id
1 'polypeptide(L)'
;MEGGAEFIGQPECYPNVHTLLDHLGVHLNKFELNMDFHDLRDDEHLVMPPIYHASDGKESYLGNCLSALLSVVGLFRNNIPQKKLKVALNPLIAELCDLLNLNAIINRAKNKLLHSDDVLTLEQFVDDFISKDAGFPYHRDQFANDVLYPLIASGWGVSIDTIKTFGAHCAMYYLEAGKDWYDAPDGLSTYIHNMAEQCTNTQFKINTAIKQVVPVIEMGKTKYKLLQQDNSFHSDPEGKPILFDEVVISTPAYSSMELLSGVDDLMIKALREKLAKVTYYDTKIVFHRDPDYLSPYHTVVHTRFDGKIAANTMCKQWEFSSEETPIMKTWVLPGQAMPKNVLREVMYRHPVMDINYYEAQQALHQFQGYTGLWYGGVIAGQTDAHESGITVALQIAINKCYQADCLERNERLAMFSPLIEETLGKIGKAGNELDITEPSDAYLGLIVF
;
A
#
# COMPACT_ATOMS: atom_id res chain seq x y z
N MET A 1 4.41 1.66 21.54
CA MET A 1 3.72 2.91 21.14
C MET A 1 3.33 2.78 19.68
N GLU A 2 2.15 2.26 19.41
CA GLU A 2 1.52 2.37 18.09
C GLU A 2 0.71 3.66 18.07
N GLY A 3 1.43 4.79 17.96
CA GLY A 3 0.85 6.12 18.17
C GLY A 3 0.18 6.73 16.93
N GLY A 4 -0.15 5.93 15.92
CA GLY A 4 -0.94 6.44 14.81
C GLY A 4 -1.16 5.45 13.66
N ALA A 5 -2.46 5.29 13.37
CA ALA A 5 -3.06 4.96 12.09
C ALA A 5 -2.21 4.10 11.15
N GLU A 6 -2.09 2.83 11.50
CA GLU A 6 -2.09 1.76 10.51
C GLU A 6 -3.52 1.26 10.49
N PHE A 7 -4.25 1.59 9.42
CA PHE A 7 -5.65 1.23 9.28
C PHE A 7 -5.77 0.13 8.24
N ILE A 8 -6.66 -0.82 8.51
CA ILE A 8 -7.00 -1.89 7.58
C ILE A 8 -8.27 -1.45 6.84
N GLY A 9 -8.27 -1.56 5.52
CA GLY A 9 -9.46 -1.26 4.72
C GLY A 9 -10.59 -2.26 4.98
N GLN A 10 -11.76 -2.00 4.41
CA GLN A 10 -12.91 -2.89 4.54
C GLN A 10 -12.66 -4.32 4.01
N PRO A 11 -13.37 -5.35 4.52
CA PRO A 11 -13.19 -6.75 4.13
C PRO A 11 -13.28 -7.01 2.63
N GLU A 12 -14.06 -6.23 1.88
CA GLU A 12 -14.21 -6.36 0.44
C GLU A 12 -12.93 -5.96 -0.32
N CYS A 13 -12.11 -5.09 0.26
CA CYS A 13 -10.85 -4.62 -0.31
C CYS A 13 -9.64 -5.33 0.30
N TYR A 14 -9.76 -5.86 1.52
CA TYR A 14 -8.68 -6.52 2.28
C TYR A 14 -9.09 -7.93 2.76
N PRO A 15 -9.67 -8.79 1.88
CA PRO A 15 -10.27 -10.04 2.33
C PRO A 15 -9.26 -10.97 2.99
N ASN A 16 -8.05 -11.08 2.44
CA ASN A 16 -7.05 -11.99 2.98
C ASN A 16 -6.47 -11.48 4.31
N VAL A 17 -6.31 -10.17 4.47
CA VAL A 17 -5.92 -9.58 5.76
C VAL A 17 -6.96 -9.87 6.83
N HIS A 18 -8.24 -9.61 6.55
CA HIS A 18 -9.32 -9.86 7.52
C HIS A 18 -9.41 -11.34 7.91
N THR A 19 -9.36 -12.26 6.94
CA THR A 19 -9.34 -13.70 7.23
C THR A 19 -8.13 -14.12 8.06
N LEU A 20 -6.94 -13.59 7.77
CA LEU A 20 -5.73 -13.89 8.53
C LEU A 20 -5.83 -13.38 9.98
N LEU A 21 -6.28 -12.14 10.17
CA LEU A 21 -6.39 -11.53 11.49
C LEU A 21 -7.43 -12.24 12.37
N ASP A 22 -8.58 -12.61 11.80
CA ASP A 22 -9.59 -13.41 12.49
C ASP A 22 -9.03 -14.76 12.94
N HIS A 23 -8.32 -15.47 12.05
CA HIS A 23 -7.66 -16.74 12.38
C HIS A 23 -6.61 -16.60 13.51
N LEU A 24 -5.87 -15.49 13.52
CA LEU A 24 -4.87 -15.19 14.54
C LEU A 24 -5.47 -14.61 15.82
N GLY A 25 -6.80 -14.47 15.92
CA GLY A 25 -7.49 -13.93 17.08
C GLY A 25 -7.22 -12.45 17.33
N VAL A 26 -6.88 -11.69 16.28
CA VAL A 26 -6.60 -10.25 16.37
C VAL A 26 -7.92 -9.50 16.22
N HIS A 27 -8.33 -8.83 17.30
CA HIS A 27 -9.57 -8.08 17.31
C HIS A 27 -9.43 -6.79 16.50
N LEU A 28 -10.42 -6.52 15.64
CA LEU A 28 -10.51 -5.30 14.87
C LEU A 28 -11.73 -4.47 15.27
N ASN A 29 -11.50 -3.19 15.54
CA ASN A 29 -12.52 -2.19 15.80
C ASN A 29 -12.82 -1.43 14.51
N LYS A 30 -14.05 -1.56 14.03
CA LYS A 30 -14.55 -0.73 12.93
C LYS A 30 -14.68 0.72 13.40
N PHE A 31 -14.17 1.65 12.61
CA PHE A 31 -14.41 3.09 12.76
C PHE A 31 -14.65 3.70 11.38
N GLU A 32 -15.15 4.93 11.36
CA GLU A 32 -15.30 5.66 10.11
C GLU A 32 -14.19 6.71 9.98
N LEU A 33 -13.48 6.71 8.85
CA LEU A 33 -12.36 7.60 8.60
C LEU A 33 -12.87 8.98 8.17
N ASN A 34 -12.81 9.97 9.07
CA ASN A 34 -13.04 11.37 8.74
C ASN A 34 -11.73 12.15 8.64
N MET A 35 -11.77 13.24 7.87
CA MET A 35 -10.59 14.03 7.58
C MET A 35 -10.90 15.52 7.58
N ASP A 36 -9.97 16.30 8.10
CA ASP A 36 -9.92 17.75 8.00
C ASP A 36 -8.79 18.13 7.07
N PHE A 37 -9.13 18.73 5.92
CA PHE A 37 -8.15 19.32 5.01
C PHE A 37 -8.02 20.81 5.31
N HIS A 38 -6.87 21.21 5.85
CA HIS A 38 -6.56 22.58 6.26
C HIS A 38 -5.59 23.23 5.26
N ASP A 39 -6.09 24.24 4.54
CA ASP A 39 -5.24 25.14 3.76
C ASP A 39 -4.67 26.24 4.65
N LEU A 40 -3.36 26.20 4.87
CA LEU A 40 -2.64 27.12 5.74
C LEU A 40 -2.47 28.51 5.13
N ARG A 41 -2.71 28.67 3.82
CA ARG A 41 -2.53 29.97 3.13
C ARG A 41 -3.60 30.97 3.52
N ASP A 42 -4.83 30.49 3.68
CA ASP A 42 -6.02 31.30 3.95
C ASP A 42 -6.79 30.85 5.20
N ASP A 43 -6.29 29.83 5.92
CA ASP A 43 -6.91 29.25 7.12
C ASP A 43 -8.29 28.63 6.81
N GLU A 44 -8.46 28.09 5.60
CA GLU A 44 -9.68 27.40 5.19
C GLU A 44 -9.64 25.90 5.51
N HIS A 45 -10.79 25.37 5.92
CA HIS A 45 -10.95 23.96 6.27
C HIS A 45 -12.03 23.30 5.41
N LEU A 46 -11.68 22.15 4.83
CA LEU A 46 -12.58 21.23 4.16
C LEU A 46 -12.66 19.93 4.97
N VAL A 47 -13.73 19.81 5.75
CA VAL A 47 -14.00 18.57 6.52
C VAL A 47 -14.70 17.56 5.59
N MET A 48 -14.00 16.48 5.28
CA MET A 48 -14.50 15.40 4.45
C MET A 48 -15.28 14.38 5.29
N PRO A 49 -16.33 13.77 4.73
CA PRO A 49 -17.18 12.83 5.43
C PRO A 49 -16.39 11.61 5.93
N PRO A 50 -16.95 10.88 6.91
CA PRO A 50 -18.29 11.04 7.47
C PRO A 50 -18.42 12.29 8.34
N ILE A 51 -19.56 12.97 8.21
CA ILE A 51 -19.89 14.12 9.05
C ILE A 51 -20.31 13.58 10.43
N TYR A 52 -19.40 12.98 11.21
CA TYR A 52 -19.55 12.36 12.55
C TYR A 52 -20.19 10.95 12.63
N HIS A 53 -19.41 9.98 13.14
CA HIS A 53 -19.45 9.42 14.52
C HIS A 53 -18.02 9.12 14.98
N ALA A 54 -17.52 9.84 15.99
CA ALA A 54 -16.40 9.38 16.79
C ALA A 54 -16.80 9.57 18.26
N SER A 55 -16.59 8.50 19.03
CA SER A 55 -16.70 8.38 20.49
C SER A 55 -18.09 8.25 21.14
N ASP A 56 -18.84 7.23 20.74
CA ASP A 56 -19.60 6.36 21.65
C ASP A 56 -20.25 5.25 20.84
N GLY A 57 -19.85 3.99 21.07
CA GLY A 57 -20.34 2.80 20.38
C GLY A 57 -21.83 2.47 20.63
N LYS A 58 -22.70 3.47 20.72
CA LYS A 58 -24.15 3.36 20.87
C LYS A 58 -24.83 4.48 20.09
N GLU A 59 -25.13 4.21 18.82
CA GLU A 59 -26.49 4.28 18.30
C GLU A 59 -26.50 3.87 16.82
N SER A 60 -27.18 2.77 16.54
CA SER A 60 -27.47 2.28 15.20
C SER A 60 -28.70 3.00 14.64
N TYR A 61 -28.61 3.74 13.55
CA TYR A 61 -29.79 4.05 12.73
C TYR A 61 -29.51 4.07 11.21
N LEU A 62 -30.11 3.07 10.57
CA LEU A 62 -30.71 3.01 9.23
C LEU A 62 -29.99 3.71 8.06
N GLY A 63 -29.46 2.86 7.18
CA GLY A 63 -28.88 3.25 5.90
C GLY A 63 -29.89 3.83 4.91
N ASN A 64 -29.31 4.54 3.93
CA ASN A 64 -29.69 4.55 2.52
C ASN A 64 -28.70 5.46 1.78
N CYS A 65 -28.15 4.98 0.66
CA CYS A 65 -27.13 5.66 -0.18
C CYS A 65 -27.54 7.02 -0.79
N LEU A 66 -28.69 7.60 -0.42
CA LEU A 66 -29.08 8.97 -0.78
C LEU A 66 -28.95 9.99 0.36
N SER A 67 -28.81 9.56 1.63
CA SER A 67 -28.68 10.50 2.76
C SER A 67 -27.28 11.13 2.86
N ALA A 68 -26.24 10.44 2.39
CA ALA A 68 -24.86 10.97 2.35
C ALA A 68 -24.70 12.10 1.31
N LEU A 69 -25.52 12.11 0.26
CA LEU A 69 -25.58 13.20 -0.73
C LEU A 69 -26.46 14.36 -0.26
N LEU A 70 -27.44 14.12 0.61
CA LEU A 70 -28.38 15.13 1.09
C LEU A 70 -28.00 15.75 2.45
N SER A 71 -27.03 15.21 3.17
CA SER A 71 -26.47 15.88 4.38
C SER A 71 -25.69 17.16 4.06
N VAL A 72 -25.42 17.41 2.78
CA VAL A 72 -24.92 18.68 2.24
C VAL A 72 -25.96 19.81 2.35
N VAL A 73 -27.25 19.48 2.49
CA VAL A 73 -28.32 20.46 2.73
C VAL A 73 -28.73 20.35 4.19
N GLY A 74 -28.12 21.17 5.04
CA GLY A 74 -28.30 21.18 6.50
C GLY A 74 -29.75 21.33 6.97
N LEU A 75 -30.49 20.24 6.96
CA LEU A 75 -31.77 20.07 7.61
C LEU A 75 -31.59 18.91 8.59
N PHE A 76 -31.64 19.26 9.88
CA PHE A 76 -31.44 18.40 11.06
C PHE A 76 -29.97 18.19 11.48
N ARG A 77 -29.39 19.21 12.14
CA ARG A 77 -28.42 18.97 13.22
C ARG A 77 -28.31 20.13 14.20
N ASN A 78 -28.06 19.77 15.45
CA ASN A 78 -27.85 20.68 16.57
C ASN A 78 -26.71 21.67 16.28
N ASN A 79 -26.96 22.93 16.67
CA ASN A 79 -26.10 24.09 16.47
C ASN A 79 -24.76 23.96 17.21
N ILE A 80 -23.69 23.57 16.51
CA ILE A 80 -22.34 24.05 16.81
C ILE A 80 -21.97 25.04 15.70
N PRO A 81 -21.64 26.30 16.01
CA PRO A 81 -21.29 27.28 15.01
C PRO A 81 -19.93 26.93 14.40
N GLN A 82 -19.93 26.19 13.29
CA GLN A 82 -18.73 25.98 12.48
C GLN A 82 -18.34 27.31 11.82
N LYS A 83 -17.07 27.71 11.97
CA LYS A 83 -16.50 28.76 11.11
C LYS A 83 -16.63 28.27 9.67
N LYS A 84 -17.36 29.06 8.86
CA LYS A 84 -17.75 28.81 7.46
C LYS A 84 -17.00 27.66 6.79
N LEU A 85 -17.63 26.48 6.81
CA LEU A 85 -17.37 25.42 5.84
C LEU A 85 -17.57 26.02 4.43
N LYS A 86 -16.47 26.28 3.70
CA LYS A 86 -16.55 26.53 2.26
C LYS A 86 -16.27 25.22 1.56
N VAL A 87 -17.25 24.32 1.56
CA VAL A 87 -17.32 23.39 0.43
C VAL A 87 -17.62 24.26 -0.77
N ALA A 88 -16.76 24.22 -1.79
CA ALA A 88 -17.10 24.77 -3.08
C ALA A 88 -18.25 23.91 -3.65
N LEU A 89 -19.48 24.26 -3.25
CA LEU A 89 -20.70 23.53 -3.60
C LEU A 89 -20.97 23.56 -5.10
N ASN A 90 -20.49 24.58 -5.80
CA ASN A 90 -20.58 24.66 -7.25
C ASN A 90 -19.70 23.60 -7.94
N PRO A 91 -18.41 23.43 -7.59
CA PRO A 91 -17.62 22.28 -8.02
C PRO A 91 -18.24 20.94 -7.61
N LEU A 92 -18.66 20.75 -6.35
CA LEU A 92 -19.12 19.41 -5.94
C LEU A 92 -20.41 18.95 -6.66
N ILE A 93 -21.26 19.89 -7.09
CA ILE A 93 -22.49 19.62 -7.86
C ILE A 93 -22.21 19.60 -9.37
N ALA A 94 -21.33 20.46 -9.89
CA ALA A 94 -20.95 20.49 -11.31
C ALA A 94 -20.02 19.32 -11.69
N GLU A 95 -19.14 18.93 -10.78
CA GLU A 95 -18.13 17.88 -10.93
C GLU A 95 -18.64 16.51 -10.45
N LEU A 96 -19.89 16.38 -9.98
CA LEU A 96 -20.41 15.08 -9.51
C LEU A 96 -20.36 14.03 -10.62
N CYS A 97 -20.69 14.40 -11.86
CA CYS A 97 -20.58 13.53 -13.02
C CYS A 97 -19.11 13.19 -13.33
N ASP A 98 -18.20 14.13 -13.12
CA ASP A 98 -16.77 13.96 -13.39
C ASP A 98 -16.09 13.12 -12.30
N LEU A 99 -16.49 13.26 -11.03
CA LEU A 99 -16.12 12.40 -9.91
C LEU A 99 -16.66 10.97 -10.08
N LEU A 100 -17.87 10.81 -10.63
CA LEU A 100 -18.43 9.49 -10.97
C LEU A 100 -17.70 8.85 -12.15
N ASN A 101 -17.33 9.62 -13.18
CA ASN A 101 -16.51 9.14 -14.31
C ASN A 101 -15.09 8.78 -13.88
N LEU A 102 -14.48 9.60 -13.02
CA LEU A 102 -13.21 9.35 -12.36
C LEU A 102 -13.26 8.05 -11.57
N ASN A 103 -14.26 7.90 -10.71
CA ASN A 103 -14.50 6.66 -9.94
C ASN A 103 -14.71 5.45 -10.87
N ALA A 104 -15.44 5.60 -11.99
CA ALA A 104 -15.63 4.52 -12.94
C ALA A 104 -14.33 4.10 -13.66
N ILE A 105 -13.40 5.03 -13.91
CA ILE A 105 -12.10 4.73 -14.51
C ILE A 105 -11.15 4.12 -13.46
N ILE A 106 -11.12 4.64 -12.23
CA ILE A 106 -10.38 4.05 -11.10
C ILE A 106 -10.81 2.60 -10.89
N ASN A 107 -12.12 2.35 -10.84
CA ASN A 107 -12.67 0.99 -10.68
C ASN A 107 -12.35 0.06 -11.88
N ARG A 108 -12.11 0.59 -13.08
CA ARG A 108 -11.67 -0.22 -14.23
C ARG A 108 -10.18 -0.52 -14.20
N ALA A 109 -9.36 0.42 -13.72
CA ALA A 109 -7.92 0.24 -13.52
C ALA A 109 -7.63 -0.73 -12.36
N LYS A 110 -8.48 -0.75 -11.33
CA LYS A 110 -8.41 -1.60 -10.13
C LYS A 110 -8.10 -3.07 -10.37
N ASN A 111 -8.73 -3.68 -11.38
CA ASN A 111 -8.74 -5.14 -11.55
C ASN A 111 -7.81 -5.66 -12.64
N LYS A 112 -6.91 -4.81 -13.15
CA LYS A 112 -5.99 -5.17 -14.23
C LYS A 112 -4.59 -4.74 -13.87
N LEU A 113 -3.67 -5.70 -13.89
CA LEU A 113 -2.29 -5.37 -14.21
C LEU A 113 -2.33 -4.79 -15.63
N LEU A 114 -2.11 -3.48 -15.73
CA LEU A 114 -2.02 -2.77 -16.99
C LEU A 114 -0.77 -3.23 -17.76
N HIS A 115 -0.71 -3.13 -19.08
CA HIS A 115 0.60 -3.21 -19.71
C HIS A 115 1.40 -1.94 -19.35
N SER A 116 2.73 -2.00 -19.34
CA SER A 116 3.58 -0.83 -19.06
C SER A 116 3.20 0.36 -19.94
N ASP A 117 2.83 0.07 -21.19
CA ASP A 117 2.46 1.07 -22.20
C ASP A 117 1.11 1.75 -21.91
N ASP A 118 0.31 1.17 -21.01
CA ASP A 118 -1.00 1.68 -20.59
C ASP A 118 -0.94 2.43 -19.24
N VAL A 119 0.23 2.50 -18.59
CA VAL A 119 0.38 3.17 -17.28
C VAL A 119 0.45 4.67 -17.49
N LEU A 120 -0.64 5.35 -17.15
CA LEU A 120 -0.68 6.81 -17.05
C LEU A 120 -0.09 7.27 -15.70
N THR A 121 0.73 8.31 -15.74
CA THR A 121 1.05 9.09 -14.54
C THR A 121 -0.20 9.79 -14.01
N LEU A 122 -0.20 10.16 -12.73
CA LEU A 122 -1.29 10.92 -12.12
C LEU A 122 -1.44 12.28 -12.81
N GLU A 123 -0.35 12.91 -13.25
CA GLU A 123 -0.42 14.14 -14.03
C GLU A 123 -1.15 13.94 -15.36
N GLN A 124 -0.72 13.00 -16.20
CA GLN A 124 -1.39 12.70 -17.47
C GLN A 124 -2.87 12.34 -17.27
N PHE A 125 -3.16 11.55 -16.24
CA PHE A 125 -4.52 11.16 -15.91
C PHE A 125 -5.40 12.36 -15.52
N VAL A 126 -4.86 13.30 -14.76
CA VAL A 126 -5.56 14.53 -14.36
C VAL A 126 -5.65 15.52 -15.52
N ASP A 127 -4.65 15.61 -16.39
CA ASP A 127 -4.69 16.43 -17.60
C ASP A 127 -5.78 15.94 -18.57
N ASP A 128 -5.95 14.63 -18.72
CA ASP A 128 -7.05 14.01 -19.45
C ASP A 128 -8.41 14.33 -18.82
N PHE A 129 -8.47 14.45 -17.49
CA PHE A 129 -9.67 14.86 -16.76
C PHE A 129 -9.99 16.35 -16.97
N ILE A 130 -8.98 17.23 -16.91
CA ILE A 130 -9.11 18.67 -17.12
C ILE A 130 -9.53 18.97 -18.56
N SER A 131 -8.96 18.26 -19.54
CA SER A 131 -9.17 18.50 -20.98
C SER A 131 -10.51 17.99 -21.53
N LYS A 132 -11.26 17.14 -20.79
CA LYS A 132 -12.56 16.62 -21.22
C LYS A 132 -13.63 17.71 -21.30
N ASP A 133 -14.20 17.88 -22.49
CA ASP A 133 -15.13 18.95 -22.82
C ASP A 133 -16.54 18.72 -22.25
N ALA A 134 -16.78 19.24 -21.05
CA ALA A 134 -18.11 19.34 -20.44
C ALA A 134 -18.19 20.52 -19.47
N GLY A 135 -17.87 21.72 -19.95
CA GLY A 135 -18.14 22.99 -19.24
C GLY A 135 -17.28 23.26 -17.99
N PHE A 136 -16.51 24.35 -18.04
CA PHE A 136 -15.71 24.95 -16.96
C PHE A 136 -14.33 24.32 -16.61
N PRO A 137 -13.37 24.25 -17.55
CA PRO A 137 -12.00 23.78 -17.29
C PRO A 137 -11.27 24.48 -16.12
N TYR A 138 -11.55 25.76 -15.89
CA TYR A 138 -10.93 26.56 -14.81
C TYR A 138 -11.24 26.00 -13.41
N HIS A 139 -12.43 25.42 -13.21
CA HIS A 139 -12.78 24.84 -11.90
C HIS A 139 -12.10 23.50 -11.64
N ARG A 140 -11.84 22.71 -12.69
CA ARG A 140 -11.12 21.43 -12.60
C ARG A 140 -9.65 21.58 -12.33
N ASP A 141 -9.00 22.52 -13.02
CA ASP A 141 -7.59 22.83 -12.77
C ASP A 141 -7.38 23.34 -11.34
N GLN A 142 -8.24 24.25 -10.88
CA GLN A 142 -8.20 24.73 -9.50
C GLN A 142 -8.43 23.59 -8.49
N PHE A 143 -9.45 22.76 -8.70
CA PHE A 143 -9.71 21.60 -7.84
C PHE A 143 -8.53 20.62 -7.80
N ALA A 144 -7.92 20.34 -8.95
CA ALA A 144 -6.79 19.45 -9.04
C ALA A 144 -5.60 19.95 -8.20
N ASN A 145 -5.26 21.23 -8.35
CA ASN A 145 -4.10 21.84 -7.70
C ASN A 145 -4.33 22.18 -6.22
N ASP A 146 -5.53 22.61 -5.84
CA ASP A 146 -5.81 23.04 -4.47
C ASP A 146 -6.34 21.90 -3.57
N VAL A 147 -6.89 20.82 -4.15
CA VAL A 147 -7.50 19.73 -3.37
C VAL A 147 -6.95 18.35 -3.75
N LEU A 148 -7.04 17.94 -5.01
CA LEU A 148 -6.75 16.55 -5.39
C LEU A 148 -5.28 16.16 -5.19
N TYR A 149 -4.34 16.89 -5.78
CA TYR A 149 -2.92 16.59 -5.60
C TYR A 149 -2.47 16.73 -4.14
N PRO A 150 -2.81 17.81 -3.41
CA PRO A 150 -2.49 17.92 -2.00
C PRO A 150 -3.04 16.76 -1.15
N LEU A 151 -4.29 16.35 -1.40
CA LEU A 151 -4.94 15.25 -0.69
C LEU A 151 -4.21 13.91 -0.91
N ILE A 152 -3.83 13.61 -2.14
CA ILE A 152 -3.13 12.36 -2.44
C ILE A 152 -1.69 12.45 -1.91
N ALA A 153 -0.98 13.56 -2.17
CA ALA A 153 0.39 13.77 -1.72
C ALA A 153 0.54 13.62 -0.20
N SER A 154 -0.44 14.12 0.57
CA SER A 154 -0.43 14.04 2.04
C SER A 154 -0.58 12.62 2.57
N GLY A 155 -1.34 11.77 1.87
CA GLY A 155 -1.47 10.34 2.16
C GLY A 155 -0.16 9.57 1.98
N TRP A 156 0.62 9.98 0.99
CA TRP A 156 1.90 9.36 0.61
C TRP A 156 3.12 9.98 1.28
N GLY A 157 2.96 11.13 1.94
CA GLY A 157 4.06 11.88 2.51
C GLY A 157 5.08 12.28 1.44
N VAL A 158 4.62 12.93 0.36
CA VAL A 158 5.47 13.41 -0.73
C VAL A 158 5.14 14.86 -1.11
N SER A 159 6.00 15.45 -1.94
CA SER A 159 5.68 16.73 -2.60
C SER A 159 4.61 16.55 -3.68
N ILE A 160 3.95 17.64 -4.06
CA ILE A 160 3.00 17.64 -5.19
C ILE A 160 3.69 17.24 -6.49
N ASP A 161 4.90 17.74 -6.74
CA ASP A 161 5.67 17.39 -7.95
C ASP A 161 5.98 15.90 -8.00
N THR A 162 6.23 15.28 -6.85
CA THR A 162 6.49 13.83 -6.75
C THR A 162 5.22 13.01 -6.95
N ILE A 163 4.08 13.38 -6.34
CA ILE A 163 2.86 12.56 -6.49
C ILE A 163 2.33 12.56 -7.92
N LYS A 164 2.57 13.65 -8.67
CA LYS A 164 2.23 13.78 -10.08
C LYS A 164 2.88 12.71 -10.96
N THR A 165 4.07 12.23 -10.59
CA THR A 165 4.80 11.20 -11.36
C THR A 165 4.37 9.77 -11.04
N PHE A 166 3.56 9.55 -10.01
CA PHE A 166 3.09 8.21 -9.64
C PHE A 166 2.14 7.69 -10.71
N GLY A 167 2.10 6.38 -10.92
CA GLY A 167 1.06 5.74 -11.71
C GLY A 167 -0.32 6.04 -11.11
N ALA A 168 -1.25 6.54 -11.94
CA ALA A 168 -2.56 6.95 -11.48
C ALA A 168 -3.33 5.83 -10.77
N HIS A 169 -3.17 4.58 -11.24
CA HIS A 169 -3.79 3.41 -10.61
C HIS A 169 -3.33 3.19 -9.15
N CYS A 170 -2.05 3.43 -8.85
CA CYS A 170 -1.52 3.34 -7.49
C CYS A 170 -1.97 4.54 -6.64
N ALA A 171 -1.80 5.75 -7.19
CA ALA A 171 -2.08 6.99 -6.47
C ALA A 171 -3.56 7.11 -6.07
N MET A 172 -4.47 6.66 -6.92
CA MET A 172 -5.92 6.75 -6.69
C MET A 172 -6.47 5.59 -5.86
N TYR A 173 -5.73 4.50 -5.65
CA TYR A 173 -6.20 3.32 -4.92
C TYR A 173 -6.68 3.66 -3.50
N TYR A 174 -5.99 4.57 -2.80
CA TYR A 174 -6.39 4.98 -1.44
C TYR A 174 -7.70 5.74 -1.38
N LEU A 175 -8.11 6.41 -2.46
CA LEU A 175 -9.41 7.10 -2.53
C LEU A 175 -10.57 6.11 -2.74
N GLU A 176 -10.27 4.86 -3.06
CA GLU A 176 -11.24 3.79 -3.19
C GLU A 176 -11.63 3.17 -1.85
N ALA A 177 -10.72 3.22 -0.87
CA ALA A 177 -11.00 2.72 0.46
C ALA A 177 -12.18 3.52 1.03
N GLY A 178 -13.31 2.83 1.22
CA GLY A 178 -14.56 3.46 1.63
C GLY A 178 -14.45 4.17 2.99
N LYS A 179 -15.57 4.70 3.47
CA LYS A 179 -15.59 5.38 4.78
C LYS A 179 -15.22 4.46 5.95
N ASP A 180 -15.42 3.15 5.79
CA ASP A 180 -15.27 2.16 6.84
C ASP A 180 -13.83 1.62 6.89
N TRP A 181 -13.18 1.81 8.02
CA TRP A 181 -11.82 1.36 8.29
C TRP A 181 -11.76 0.60 9.60
N TYR A 182 -10.69 -0.17 9.78
CA TYR A 182 -10.53 -1.05 10.91
C TYR A 182 -9.22 -0.76 11.61
N ASP A 183 -9.33 -0.61 12.93
CA ASP A 183 -8.20 -0.47 13.81
C ASP A 183 -7.93 -1.79 14.55
N ALA A 184 -6.66 -2.12 14.76
CA ALA A 184 -6.24 -3.16 15.70
C ALA A 184 -5.86 -2.46 17.02
N PRO A 185 -6.69 -2.51 18.08
CA PRO A 185 -6.43 -1.74 19.32
C PRO A 185 -5.14 -2.15 20.02
N ASP A 186 -4.83 -3.44 20.01
CA ASP A 186 -3.57 -3.99 20.55
C ASP A 186 -2.39 -3.80 19.58
N GLY A 187 -2.68 -3.30 18.38
CA GLY A 187 -1.72 -2.97 17.36
C GLY A 187 -1.42 -4.06 16.35
N LEU A 188 -0.97 -3.67 15.14
CA LEU A 188 -0.67 -4.62 14.06
C LEU A 188 0.53 -5.52 14.38
N SER A 189 1.40 -5.12 15.29
CA SER A 189 2.47 -6.02 15.77
C SER A 189 1.93 -7.31 16.39
N THR A 190 0.71 -7.29 16.96
CA THR A 190 0.06 -8.45 17.58
C THR A 190 -0.10 -9.63 16.62
N TYR A 191 -0.55 -9.40 15.39
CA TYR A 191 -0.74 -10.52 14.45
C TYR A 191 0.59 -11.16 14.04
N ILE A 192 1.66 -10.37 13.92
CA ILE A 192 3.00 -10.90 13.64
C ILE A 192 3.47 -11.82 14.78
N HIS A 193 3.19 -11.44 16.03
CA HIS A 193 3.55 -12.24 17.21
C HIS A 193 2.73 -13.53 17.24
N ASN A 194 1.40 -13.44 17.11
CA ASN A 194 0.51 -14.59 17.09
C ASN A 194 0.85 -15.56 15.94
N MET A 195 1.22 -15.03 14.77
CA MET A 195 1.67 -15.84 13.63
C MET A 195 2.98 -16.56 13.95
N ALA A 196 3.98 -15.87 14.51
CA ALA A 196 5.26 -16.47 14.88
C ALA A 196 5.11 -17.57 15.94
N GLU A 197 4.22 -17.39 16.92
CA GLU A 197 3.92 -18.40 17.94
C GLU A 197 3.29 -19.68 17.36
N GLN A 198 2.55 -19.58 16.25
CA GLN A 198 1.96 -20.71 15.56
C GLN A 198 2.92 -21.48 14.63
N CYS A 199 4.14 -20.97 14.44
CA CYS A 199 5.17 -21.59 13.61
C CYS A 199 6.02 -22.57 14.43
N THR A 200 5.61 -23.85 14.49
CA THR A 200 6.28 -24.88 15.30
C THR A 200 7.51 -25.51 14.65
N ASN A 201 7.63 -25.44 13.32
CA ASN A 201 8.72 -26.01 12.53
C ASN A 201 9.50 -24.94 11.76
N THR A 202 9.62 -23.75 12.32
CA THR A 202 10.26 -22.60 11.67
C THR A 202 11.31 -22.02 12.60
N GLN A 203 12.45 -21.65 12.02
CA GLN A 203 13.49 -20.94 12.76
C GLN A 203 13.46 -19.46 12.38
N PHE A 204 13.26 -18.61 13.39
CA PHE A 204 13.38 -17.16 13.22
C PHE A 204 14.79 -16.72 13.57
N LYS A 205 15.45 -16.03 12.63
CA LYS A 205 16.80 -15.47 12.82
C LYS A 205 16.73 -13.95 12.75
N ILE A 206 16.64 -13.31 13.92
CA ILE A 206 16.72 -11.85 14.03
C ILE A 206 18.18 -11.38 13.96
N ASN A 207 18.41 -10.10 13.64
CA ASN A 207 19.74 -9.51 13.53
C ASN A 207 20.70 -10.27 12.58
N THR A 208 20.13 -10.95 11.58
CA THR A 208 20.85 -11.81 10.64
C THR A 208 20.66 -11.26 9.23
N ALA A 209 21.43 -10.23 8.88
CA ALA A 209 21.33 -9.61 7.57
C ALA A 209 21.99 -10.48 6.49
N ILE A 210 21.21 -10.89 5.49
CA ILE A 210 21.71 -11.59 4.31
C ILE A 210 22.18 -10.55 3.29
N LYS A 211 23.39 -10.75 2.78
CA LYS A 211 24.04 -9.93 1.76
C LYS A 211 23.73 -10.44 0.36
N GLN A 212 23.73 -11.76 0.18
CA GLN A 212 23.64 -12.37 -1.15
C GLN A 212 23.09 -13.79 -1.08
N VAL A 213 22.33 -14.16 -2.11
CA VAL A 213 21.90 -15.53 -2.41
C VAL A 213 22.89 -16.09 -3.44
N VAL A 214 23.52 -17.21 -3.11
CA VAL A 214 24.59 -17.83 -3.93
C VAL A 214 24.12 -19.18 -4.46
N PRO A 215 23.91 -19.32 -5.78
CA PRO A 215 23.48 -20.59 -6.36
C PRO A 215 24.60 -21.63 -6.33
N VAL A 216 24.22 -22.88 -6.11
CA VAL A 216 25.09 -24.06 -6.13
C VAL A 216 24.34 -25.17 -6.85
N ILE A 217 25.00 -25.84 -7.80
CA ILE A 217 24.41 -27.00 -8.47
C ILE A 217 24.71 -28.25 -7.63
N GLU A 218 23.66 -28.89 -7.11
CA GLU A 218 23.74 -30.16 -6.40
C GLU A 218 22.82 -31.17 -7.09
N MET A 219 23.39 -32.28 -7.57
CA MET A 219 22.65 -33.34 -8.27
C MET A 219 21.79 -32.83 -9.45
N GLY A 220 22.31 -31.86 -10.20
CA GLY A 220 21.62 -31.27 -11.36
C GLY A 220 20.48 -30.30 -11.00
N LYS A 221 20.30 -29.97 -9.72
CA LYS A 221 19.33 -28.96 -9.26
C LYS A 221 20.07 -27.76 -8.67
N THR A 222 19.56 -26.56 -8.95
CA THR A 222 20.03 -25.35 -8.29
C THR A 222 19.54 -25.34 -6.85
N LYS A 223 20.48 -25.12 -5.93
CA LYS A 223 20.25 -24.85 -4.51
C LYS A 223 20.95 -23.56 -4.13
N TYR A 224 20.68 -23.06 -2.93
CA TYR A 224 21.17 -21.76 -2.50
C TYR A 224 21.90 -21.83 -1.17
N LYS A 225 23.04 -21.12 -1.09
CA LYS A 225 23.66 -20.70 0.16
C LYS A 225 23.35 -19.24 0.41
N LEU A 226 23.22 -18.87 1.67
CA LEU A 226 22.96 -17.48 2.07
C LEU A 226 24.24 -16.87 2.65
N LEU A 227 24.80 -15.89 1.95
CA LEU A 227 25.95 -15.12 2.41
C LEU A 227 25.46 -13.98 3.31
N GLN A 228 26.01 -13.88 4.51
CA GLN A 228 25.68 -12.85 5.49
C GLN A 228 26.53 -11.59 5.28
N GLN A 229 26.13 -10.48 5.90
CA GLN A 229 26.84 -9.19 5.78
C GLN A 229 28.29 -9.23 6.30
N ASP A 230 28.61 -10.10 7.25
CA ASP A 230 29.97 -10.33 7.75
C ASP A 230 30.84 -11.19 6.81
N ASN A 231 30.30 -11.56 5.64
CA ASN A 231 30.88 -12.47 4.65
C ASN A 231 31.03 -13.94 5.12
N SER A 232 30.37 -14.33 6.19
CA SER A 232 30.17 -15.74 6.54
C SER A 232 28.94 -16.31 5.83
N PHE A 233 28.87 -17.64 5.69
CA PHE A 233 27.66 -18.31 5.22
C PHE A 233 26.77 -18.69 6.39
N HIS A 234 25.46 -18.57 6.19
CA HIS A 234 24.49 -19.14 7.12
C HIS A 234 24.71 -20.66 7.22
N SER A 235 24.98 -21.13 8.43
CA SER A 235 25.50 -22.47 8.68
C SER A 235 24.73 -23.20 9.78
N ASP A 236 24.82 -24.53 9.77
CA ASP A 236 24.31 -25.41 10.82
C ASP A 236 25.16 -25.30 12.12
N PRO A 237 24.77 -25.96 13.22
CA PRO A 237 25.53 -25.93 14.48
C PRO A 237 26.99 -26.42 14.35
N GLU A 238 27.30 -27.22 13.33
CA GLU A 238 28.64 -27.73 13.02
C GLU A 238 29.47 -26.75 12.17
N GLY A 239 28.89 -25.62 11.77
CA GLY A 239 29.55 -24.58 10.97
C GLY A 239 29.59 -24.87 9.48
N LYS A 240 28.80 -25.84 8.98
CA LYS A 240 28.67 -26.12 7.56
C LYS A 240 27.57 -25.26 6.94
N PRO A 241 27.80 -24.63 5.77
CA PRO A 241 26.77 -23.84 5.08
C PRO A 241 25.52 -24.67 4.79
N ILE A 242 24.36 -24.15 5.18
CA ILE A 242 23.07 -24.77 4.88
C ILE A 242 22.73 -24.53 3.40
N LEU A 243 22.23 -25.58 2.73
CA LEU A 243 21.69 -25.51 1.38
C LEU A 243 20.17 -25.43 1.45
N PHE A 244 19.62 -24.42 0.79
CA PHE A 244 18.19 -24.23 0.63
C PHE A 244 17.79 -24.65 -0.78
N ASP A 245 16.76 -25.50 -0.89
CA ASP A 245 16.22 -25.88 -2.19
C ASP A 245 15.51 -24.71 -2.87
N GLU A 246 14.88 -23.83 -2.07
CA GLU A 246 14.16 -22.65 -2.55
C GLU A 246 14.39 -21.47 -1.60
N VAL A 247 14.28 -20.25 -2.14
CA VAL A 247 14.42 -19.00 -1.38
C VAL A 247 13.26 -18.06 -1.72
N VAL A 248 12.54 -17.60 -0.70
CA VAL A 248 11.53 -16.54 -0.82
C VAL A 248 12.16 -15.21 -0.40
N ILE A 249 12.19 -14.23 -1.30
CA ILE A 249 12.74 -12.90 -1.07
C ILE A 249 11.58 -11.91 -0.90
N SER A 250 11.39 -11.41 0.32
CA SER A 250 10.34 -10.44 0.67
C SER A 250 10.90 -9.06 1.04
N THR A 251 11.98 -8.65 0.38
CA THR A 251 12.67 -7.37 0.62
C THR A 251 12.31 -6.31 -0.43
N PRO A 252 12.54 -5.00 -0.16
CA PRO A 252 12.41 -3.94 -1.16
C PRO A 252 13.29 -4.17 -2.40
N ALA A 253 12.94 -3.58 -3.55
CA ALA A 253 13.64 -3.79 -4.83
C ALA A 253 15.15 -3.61 -4.74
N TYR A 254 15.63 -2.55 -4.08
CA TYR A 254 17.07 -2.29 -3.93
C TYR A 254 17.78 -3.43 -3.19
N SER A 255 17.19 -3.94 -2.12
CA SER A 255 17.72 -5.09 -1.37
C SER A 255 17.62 -6.38 -2.16
N SER A 256 16.50 -6.61 -2.85
CA SER A 256 16.32 -7.80 -3.70
C SER A 256 17.34 -7.85 -4.83
N MET A 257 17.64 -6.72 -5.47
CA MET A 257 18.68 -6.62 -6.50
C MET A 257 20.08 -6.97 -5.96
N GLU A 258 20.41 -6.50 -4.76
CA GLU A 258 21.67 -6.81 -4.08
C GLU A 258 21.76 -8.29 -3.69
N LEU A 259 20.68 -8.85 -3.12
CA LEU A 259 20.59 -10.26 -2.76
C LEU A 259 20.82 -11.16 -3.97
N LEU A 260 20.26 -10.81 -5.13
CA LEU A 260 20.40 -11.57 -6.38
C LEU A 260 21.75 -11.37 -7.09
N SER A 261 22.66 -10.55 -6.54
CA SER A 261 23.92 -10.23 -7.21
C SER A 261 24.85 -11.42 -7.47
N GLY A 262 24.64 -12.53 -6.78
CA GLY A 262 25.44 -13.76 -6.90
C GLY A 262 24.90 -14.75 -7.92
N VAL A 263 23.75 -14.46 -8.52
CA VAL A 263 23.10 -15.35 -9.47
C VAL A 263 23.53 -14.99 -10.89
N ASP A 264 24.40 -15.82 -11.47
CA ASP A 264 24.90 -15.66 -12.83
C ASP A 264 23.96 -16.29 -13.87
N ASP A 265 22.74 -15.77 -13.93
CA ASP A 265 21.70 -16.17 -14.88
C ASP A 265 21.23 -14.94 -15.67
N LEU A 266 21.09 -15.08 -17.00
CA LEU A 266 20.77 -13.94 -17.88
C LEU A 266 19.38 -13.34 -17.58
N MET A 267 18.40 -14.20 -17.28
CA MET A 267 17.04 -13.77 -16.97
C MET A 267 17.00 -13.08 -15.60
N ILE A 268 17.71 -13.61 -14.61
CA ILE A 268 17.85 -12.97 -13.30
C ILE A 268 18.60 -11.64 -13.38
N LYS A 269 19.60 -11.50 -14.26
CA LYS A 269 20.25 -10.20 -14.52
C LYS A 269 19.27 -9.18 -15.06
N ALA A 270 18.42 -9.55 -16.03
CA ALA A 270 17.39 -8.66 -16.56
C ALA A 270 16.36 -8.25 -15.48
N LEU A 271 15.96 -9.17 -14.60
CA LEU A 271 15.12 -8.83 -13.44
C LEU A 271 15.81 -7.82 -12.52
N ARG A 272 17.09 -8.03 -12.20
CA ARG A 272 17.88 -7.10 -11.37
C ARG A 272 17.98 -5.71 -11.99
N GLU A 273 18.13 -5.59 -13.29
CA GLU A 273 18.15 -4.31 -13.99
C GLU A 273 16.83 -3.55 -13.84
N LYS A 274 15.68 -4.25 -13.87
CA LYS A 274 14.37 -3.62 -13.60
C LYS A 274 14.24 -3.19 -12.14
N LEU A 275 14.64 -4.05 -11.19
CA LEU A 275 14.65 -3.71 -9.76
C LEU A 275 15.54 -2.51 -9.45
N ALA A 276 16.67 -2.37 -10.15
CA ALA A 276 17.62 -1.26 -9.99
C ALA A 276 17.03 0.11 -10.37
N LYS A 277 16.04 0.13 -11.25
CA LYS A 277 15.40 1.38 -11.73
C LYS A 277 14.33 1.89 -10.76
N VAL A 278 13.89 1.08 -9.80
CA VAL A 278 12.90 1.52 -8.80
C VAL A 278 13.52 2.65 -7.97
N THR A 279 12.91 3.82 -8.05
CA THR A 279 13.34 4.98 -7.28
C THR A 279 12.60 5.04 -5.95
N TYR A 280 13.19 5.77 -5.01
CA TYR A 280 12.72 5.83 -3.64
C TYR A 280 12.84 7.23 -3.08
N TYR A 281 11.97 7.55 -2.13
CA TYR A 281 12.04 8.76 -1.34
C TYR A 281 12.06 8.42 0.15
N ASP A 282 12.75 9.24 0.93
CA ASP A 282 12.80 9.11 2.37
C ASP A 282 11.64 9.87 2.99
N THR A 283 10.96 9.21 3.91
CA THR A 283 9.89 9.79 4.70
C THR A 283 10.26 9.76 6.17
N LYS A 284 9.99 10.87 6.85
CA LYS A 284 10.06 10.93 8.30
C LYS A 284 8.66 10.87 8.87
N ILE A 285 8.43 9.89 9.74
CA ILE A 285 7.21 9.78 10.53
C ILE A 285 7.55 10.09 11.98
N VAL A 286 6.78 11.01 12.56
CA VAL A 286 7.02 11.49 13.92
C VAL A 286 5.79 11.19 14.78
N PHE A 287 6.02 10.57 15.93
CA PHE A 287 5.01 10.40 16.98
C PHE A 287 5.21 11.49 18.02
N HIS A 288 4.19 12.28 18.31
CA HIS A 288 4.31 13.46 19.16
C HIS A 288 3.00 13.84 19.85
N ARG A 289 3.08 14.83 20.76
CA ARG A 289 1.95 15.43 21.50
C ARG A 289 1.90 16.94 21.29
N ASP A 290 2.04 17.37 20.03
CA ASP A 290 2.00 18.81 19.69
C ASP A 290 0.56 19.22 19.40
N PRO A 291 -0.10 20.01 20.27
CA PRO A 291 -1.50 20.39 20.08
C PRO A 291 -1.71 21.22 18.81
N ASP A 292 -0.66 21.85 18.26
CA ASP A 292 -0.72 22.64 17.02
C ASP A 292 -1.07 21.78 15.78
N TYR A 293 -0.99 20.45 15.90
CA TYR A 293 -1.31 19.50 14.83
C TYR A 293 -2.66 18.79 15.02
N LEU A 294 -3.36 19.04 16.14
CA LEU A 294 -4.70 18.48 16.34
C LEU A 294 -5.68 19.21 15.43
N SER A 295 -6.55 18.48 14.74
CA SER A 295 -7.64 19.13 13.99
C SER A 295 -8.58 19.85 14.97
N PRO A 296 -8.99 21.10 14.70
CA PRO A 296 -10.03 21.79 15.48
C PRO A 296 -11.40 21.11 15.39
N TYR A 297 -11.59 20.18 14.44
CA TYR A 297 -12.81 19.39 14.25
C TYR A 297 -12.72 17.98 14.83
N HIS A 298 -11.61 17.65 15.50
CA HIS A 298 -11.37 16.35 16.11
C HIS A 298 -11.49 15.17 15.14
N THR A 299 -11.08 15.38 13.88
CA THR A 299 -11.03 14.32 12.87
C THR A 299 -9.87 13.36 13.12
N VAL A 300 -9.97 12.15 12.56
CA VAL A 300 -8.94 11.12 12.60
C VAL A 300 -7.72 11.56 11.81
N VAL A 301 -7.94 12.16 10.64
CA VAL A 301 -6.87 12.70 9.78
C VAL A 301 -6.98 14.22 9.73
N HIS A 302 -5.85 14.88 9.89
CA HIS A 302 -5.68 16.32 9.69
C HIS A 302 -4.59 16.52 8.63
N THR A 303 -5.01 16.90 7.42
CA THR A 303 -4.10 17.26 6.33
C THR A 303 -3.80 18.75 6.40
N ARG A 304 -2.53 19.12 6.43
CA ARG A 304 -2.11 20.52 6.39
C ARG A 304 -1.39 20.80 5.07
N PHE A 305 -1.90 21.76 4.31
CA PHE A 305 -1.38 22.16 3.01
C PHE A 305 -0.94 23.63 3.02
N ASP A 306 0.30 23.93 2.60
CA ASP A 306 0.84 25.30 2.59
C ASP A 306 0.91 25.96 1.21
N GLY A 307 0.29 25.35 0.19
CA GLY A 307 0.40 25.75 -1.21
C GLY A 307 1.47 25.01 -2.00
N LYS A 308 2.37 24.26 -1.34
CA LYS A 308 3.43 23.48 -2.00
C LYS A 308 3.53 22.06 -1.46
N ILE A 309 3.34 21.92 -0.16
CA ILE A 309 3.56 20.68 0.59
C ILE A 309 2.30 20.37 1.38
N ALA A 310 1.84 19.13 1.30
CA ALA A 310 0.72 18.62 2.07
C ALA A 310 1.16 17.42 2.90
N ALA A 311 0.79 17.38 4.18
CA ALA A 311 1.16 16.29 5.08
C ALA A 311 0.00 15.89 5.99
N ASN A 312 -0.13 14.58 6.22
CA ASN A 312 -1.13 14.04 7.14
C ASN A 312 -0.58 13.94 8.56
N THR A 313 -1.41 14.40 9.50
CA THR A 313 -1.37 14.02 10.89
C THR A 313 -2.55 13.11 11.19
N MET A 314 -2.29 12.00 11.85
CA MET A 314 -3.30 11.02 12.24
C MET A 314 -3.40 10.93 13.75
N CYS A 315 -4.62 10.89 14.27
CA CYS A 315 -4.91 10.87 15.70
C CYS A 315 -6.07 9.93 16.03
N LYS A 316 -5.82 8.91 16.86
CA LYS A 316 -6.86 8.02 17.38
C LYS A 316 -7.36 8.55 18.73
N GLN A 317 -8.15 9.61 18.71
CA GLN A 317 -8.55 10.30 19.96
C GLN A 317 -9.28 9.39 20.95
N TRP A 318 -9.99 8.36 20.45
CA TRP A 318 -10.73 7.40 21.28
C TRP A 318 -9.84 6.48 22.12
N GLU A 319 -8.54 6.38 21.83
CA GLU A 319 -7.57 5.60 22.63
C GLU A 319 -7.08 6.37 23.86
N PHE A 320 -7.52 7.61 24.04
CA PHE A 320 -7.07 8.50 25.11
C PHE A 320 -8.26 9.05 25.90
N SER A 321 -8.06 9.26 27.19
CA SER A 321 -9.05 9.95 28.02
C SER A 321 -9.09 11.45 27.70
N SER A 322 -10.18 12.14 28.06
CA SER A 322 -10.34 13.58 27.79
C SER A 322 -9.33 14.48 28.51
N GLU A 323 -8.60 13.95 29.50
CA GLU A 323 -7.56 14.67 30.24
C GLU A 323 -6.16 14.46 29.64
N GLU A 324 -6.00 13.51 28.71
CA GLU A 324 -4.73 13.18 28.09
C GLU A 324 -4.53 13.89 26.76
N THR A 325 -3.30 14.36 26.50
CA THR A 325 -2.94 14.79 25.14
C THR A 325 -2.74 13.55 24.28
N PRO A 326 -3.55 13.35 23.23
CA PRO A 326 -3.47 12.16 22.40
C PRO A 326 -2.13 12.13 21.66
N ILE A 327 -1.66 10.93 21.37
CA ILE A 327 -0.48 10.75 20.52
C ILE A 327 -0.91 10.90 19.07
N MET A 328 -0.15 11.70 18.33
CA MET A 328 -0.34 11.95 16.90
C MET A 328 0.83 11.37 16.12
N LYS A 329 0.53 10.81 14.94
CA LYS A 329 1.50 10.40 13.93
C LYS A 329 1.46 11.38 12.78
N THR A 330 2.58 12.01 12.50
CA THR A 330 2.67 13.04 11.45
C THR A 330 3.75 12.68 10.44
N TRP A 331 3.41 12.78 9.15
CA TRP A 331 4.41 12.84 8.10
C TRP A 331 5.12 14.19 8.16
N VAL A 332 6.45 14.18 8.26
CA VAL A 332 7.26 15.41 8.24
C VAL A 332 8.09 15.42 6.98
N LEU A 333 7.76 16.33 6.07
CA LEU A 333 8.39 16.44 4.76
C LEU A 333 9.65 17.32 4.81
N PRO A 334 10.60 17.13 3.86
CA PRO A 334 11.79 17.97 3.79
C PRO A 334 11.43 19.47 3.78
N GLY A 335 12.05 20.23 4.70
CA GLY A 335 11.80 21.67 4.85
C GLY A 335 10.68 22.03 5.84
N GLN A 336 9.87 21.08 6.32
CA GLN A 336 8.90 21.34 7.38
C GLN A 336 9.57 21.37 8.76
N ALA A 337 9.05 22.21 9.65
CA ALA A 337 9.46 22.22 11.04
C ALA A 337 9.05 20.92 11.74
N MET A 338 9.90 20.42 12.63
CA MET A 338 9.55 19.29 13.48
C MET A 338 8.43 19.70 14.47
N PRO A 339 7.44 18.83 14.71
CA PRO A 339 6.49 19.02 15.80
C PRO A 339 7.20 19.15 17.15
N LYS A 340 6.57 19.85 18.10
CA LYS A 340 7.00 19.88 19.51
C LYS A 340 6.65 18.55 20.20
N ASN A 341 7.19 18.31 21.39
CA ASN A 341 6.84 17.16 22.22
C ASN A 341 6.98 15.80 21.49
N VAL A 342 8.06 15.63 20.74
CA VAL A 342 8.35 14.39 20.00
C VAL A 342 8.61 13.25 20.98
N LEU A 343 7.91 12.14 20.77
CA LEU A 343 8.05 10.89 21.50
C LEU A 343 8.95 9.89 20.75
N ARG A 344 8.83 9.86 19.41
CA ARG A 344 9.60 8.95 18.55
C ARG A 344 9.68 9.49 17.12
N GLU A 345 10.83 9.29 16.49
CA GLU A 345 11.02 9.49 15.06
C GLU A 345 11.31 8.15 14.39
N VAL A 346 10.75 7.94 13.21
CA VAL A 346 11.02 6.77 12.39
C VAL A 346 11.24 7.23 10.95
N MET A 347 12.29 6.70 10.33
CA MET A 347 12.60 6.92 8.93
C MET A 347 12.22 5.69 8.13
N TYR A 348 11.48 5.90 7.06
CA TYR A 348 11.13 4.86 6.08
C TYR A 348 11.57 5.31 4.70
N ARG A 349 11.80 4.33 3.83
CA ARG A 349 12.14 4.54 2.43
C ARG A 349 11.02 3.95 1.59
N HIS A 350 10.20 4.81 0.99
CA HIS A 350 9.05 4.40 0.19
C HIS A 350 9.41 4.41 -1.29
N PRO A 351 8.91 3.46 -2.09
CA PRO A 351 9.12 3.47 -3.53
C PRO A 351 8.31 4.61 -4.16
N VAL A 352 8.89 5.28 -5.15
CA VAL A 352 8.10 6.07 -6.09
C VAL A 352 7.43 5.07 -7.02
N MET A 353 6.10 5.02 -7.00
CA MET A 353 5.34 4.07 -7.82
C MET A 353 5.14 4.58 -9.24
N ASP A 354 6.24 4.84 -9.93
CA ASP A 354 6.27 5.25 -11.34
C ASP A 354 6.23 4.02 -12.27
N ILE A 355 6.49 4.25 -13.56
CA ILE A 355 6.61 3.19 -14.57
C ILE A 355 7.70 2.16 -14.23
N ASN A 356 8.81 2.58 -13.60
CA ASN A 356 9.90 1.67 -13.24
C ASN A 356 9.48 0.72 -12.12
N TYR A 357 8.76 1.23 -11.12
CA TYR A 357 8.13 0.38 -10.09
C TYR A 357 7.20 -0.65 -10.71
N TYR A 358 6.37 -0.21 -11.65
CA TYR A 358 5.42 -1.09 -12.33
C TYR A 358 6.12 -2.18 -13.16
N GLU A 359 7.13 -1.83 -13.94
CA GLU A 359 7.92 -2.80 -14.69
C GLU A 359 8.61 -3.82 -13.79
N ALA A 360 9.14 -3.38 -12.65
CA ALA A 360 9.76 -4.25 -11.66
C ALA A 360 8.73 -5.21 -11.05
N GLN A 361 7.55 -4.71 -10.68
CA GLN A 361 6.43 -5.51 -10.17
C GLN A 361 6.01 -6.59 -11.19
N GLN A 362 5.82 -6.23 -12.47
CA GLN A 362 5.48 -7.20 -13.52
C GLN A 362 6.56 -8.25 -13.72
N ALA A 363 7.84 -7.85 -13.69
CA ALA A 363 8.94 -8.80 -13.78
C ALA A 363 8.94 -9.77 -12.58
N LEU A 364 8.70 -9.30 -11.36
CA LEU A 364 8.60 -10.19 -10.20
C LEU A 364 7.45 -11.20 -10.34
N HIS A 365 6.30 -10.80 -10.90
CA HIS A 365 5.21 -11.72 -11.19
C HIS A 365 5.60 -12.83 -12.19
N GLN A 366 6.31 -12.46 -13.26
CA GLN A 366 6.76 -13.40 -14.30
C GLN A 366 7.80 -14.40 -13.78
N PHE A 367 8.61 -13.99 -12.80
CA PHE A 367 9.73 -14.79 -12.30
C PHE A 367 9.41 -15.63 -11.07
N GLN A 368 8.14 -15.70 -10.64
CA GLN A 368 7.75 -16.52 -9.48
C GLN A 368 8.16 -18.00 -9.65
N GLY A 369 9.03 -18.48 -8.76
CA GLY A 369 9.52 -19.86 -8.75
C GLY A 369 10.61 -20.16 -9.75
N TYR A 370 11.02 -19.19 -10.59
CA TYR A 370 12.08 -19.40 -11.56
C TYR A 370 13.38 -19.79 -10.85
N THR A 371 13.93 -20.95 -11.18
CA THR A 371 15.14 -21.54 -10.55
C THR A 371 15.05 -21.70 -9.02
N GLY A 372 13.84 -21.84 -8.46
CA GLY A 372 13.64 -21.96 -7.01
C GLY A 372 13.68 -20.63 -6.24
N LEU A 373 13.63 -19.50 -6.95
CA LEU A 373 13.52 -18.16 -6.36
C LEU A 373 12.07 -17.68 -6.42
N TRP A 374 11.58 -17.18 -5.29
CA TRP A 374 10.23 -16.65 -5.13
C TRP A 374 10.28 -15.24 -4.59
N TYR A 375 9.29 -14.41 -4.92
CA TYR A 375 9.32 -12.99 -4.59
C TYR A 375 8.05 -12.59 -3.85
N GLY A 376 8.20 -12.11 -2.62
CA GLY A 376 7.09 -11.70 -1.76
C GLY A 376 7.13 -10.21 -1.44
N GLY A 377 6.24 -9.82 -0.53
CA GLY A 377 6.10 -8.44 -0.11
C GLY A 377 5.30 -7.61 -1.11
N VAL A 378 5.12 -6.33 -0.78
CA VAL A 378 4.18 -5.46 -1.46
C VAL A 378 4.55 -5.20 -2.93
N ILE A 379 5.85 -5.09 -3.24
CA ILE A 379 6.33 -4.91 -4.61
C ILE A 379 6.05 -6.09 -5.54
N ALA A 380 5.89 -7.29 -4.98
CA ALA A 380 5.53 -8.48 -5.75
C ALA A 380 4.00 -8.69 -5.80
N GLY A 381 3.22 -7.78 -5.24
CA GLY A 381 1.74 -7.80 -5.25
C GLY A 381 1.16 -6.82 -6.26
N GLN A 382 -0.14 -6.50 -6.14
CA GLN A 382 -0.84 -5.68 -7.13
C GLN A 382 -0.81 -4.19 -6.82
N THR A 383 -0.92 -3.84 -5.54
CA THR A 383 -1.04 -2.46 -5.05
C THR A 383 -0.15 -2.25 -3.84
N ASP A 384 0.14 -0.99 -3.48
CA ASP A 384 0.91 -0.69 -2.27
C ASP A 384 0.01 -0.70 -1.03
N ALA A 385 -0.44 -1.91 -0.68
CA ALA A 385 -1.36 -2.18 0.42
C ALA A 385 -0.96 -3.44 1.19
N HIS A 386 -1.37 -3.52 2.45
CA HIS A 386 -1.13 -4.69 3.31
C HIS A 386 -1.70 -5.99 2.70
N GLU A 387 -2.87 -5.88 2.06
CA GLU A 387 -3.52 -6.98 1.34
C GLU A 387 -2.62 -7.59 0.27
N SER A 388 -1.91 -6.77 -0.50
CA SER A 388 -1.01 -7.25 -1.56
C SER A 388 0.13 -8.09 -1.01
N GLY A 389 0.74 -7.68 0.10
CA GLY A 389 1.81 -8.43 0.74
C GLY A 389 1.36 -9.80 1.25
N ILE A 390 0.19 -9.86 1.89
CA ILE A 390 -0.40 -11.12 2.39
C ILE A 390 -0.84 -12.02 1.23
N THR A 391 -1.49 -11.46 0.22
CA THR A 391 -1.99 -12.19 -0.95
C THR A 391 -0.85 -12.94 -1.65
N VAL A 392 0.29 -12.28 -1.91
CA VAL A 392 1.43 -12.91 -2.59
C VAL A 392 2.07 -13.99 -1.72
N ALA A 393 2.20 -13.75 -0.42
CA ALA A 393 2.74 -14.76 0.50
C ALA A 393 1.88 -16.04 0.50
N LEU A 394 0.55 -15.88 0.49
CA LEU A 394 -0.40 -16.97 0.38
C LEU A 394 -0.32 -17.67 -0.99
N GLN A 395 -0.21 -16.93 -2.09
CA GLN A 395 -0.05 -17.50 -3.43
C GLN A 395 1.21 -18.38 -3.54
N ILE A 396 2.33 -17.92 -2.97
CA ILE A 396 3.56 -18.71 -2.89
C ILE A 396 3.31 -19.97 -2.06
N ALA A 397 2.73 -19.84 -0.87
CA ALA A 397 2.44 -20.99 -0.01
C ALA A 397 1.49 -22.02 -0.67
N ILE A 398 0.47 -21.56 -1.40
CA ILE A 398 -0.43 -22.40 -2.20
C ILE A 398 0.34 -23.16 -3.26
N ASN A 399 1.20 -22.46 -4.02
CA ASN A 399 2.03 -23.10 -5.04
C ASN A 399 2.95 -24.17 -4.43
N LYS A 400 3.61 -23.86 -3.31
CA LYS A 400 4.46 -24.81 -2.58
C LYS A 400 3.68 -26.05 -2.11
N CYS A 401 2.51 -25.84 -1.50
CA CYS A 401 1.69 -26.95 -1.02
C CYS A 401 1.11 -27.79 -2.17
N TYR A 402 0.81 -27.16 -3.31
CA TYR A 402 0.37 -27.87 -4.52
C TYR A 402 1.49 -28.76 -5.06
N GLN A 403 2.70 -28.22 -5.22
CA GLN A 403 3.86 -28.98 -5.69
C GLN A 403 4.27 -30.11 -4.74
N ALA A 404 4.02 -29.94 -3.44
CA ALA A 404 4.29 -30.95 -2.41
C ALA A 404 3.12 -31.93 -2.17
N ASP A 405 2.05 -31.86 -2.97
CA ASP A 405 0.86 -32.71 -2.85
C ASP A 405 0.23 -32.70 -1.45
N CYS A 406 0.19 -31.52 -0.83
CA CYS A 406 -0.34 -31.31 0.52
C CYS A 406 -1.36 -30.18 0.62
N LEU A 407 -1.68 -29.51 -0.49
CA LEU A 407 -2.62 -28.38 -0.51
C LEU A 407 -4.00 -28.74 0.04
N GLU A 408 -4.59 -29.85 -0.40
CA GLU A 408 -5.94 -30.28 0.04
C GLU A 408 -6.02 -30.60 1.54
N ARG A 409 -4.87 -30.89 2.17
CA ARG A 409 -4.76 -31.23 3.59
C ARG A 409 -4.36 -30.02 4.44
N ASN A 410 -4.10 -28.86 3.83
CA ASN A 410 -3.67 -27.67 4.53
C ASN A 410 -4.88 -26.84 4.97
N GLU A 411 -5.35 -27.10 6.19
CA GLU A 411 -6.51 -26.42 6.80
C GLU A 411 -6.34 -24.89 6.87
N ARG A 412 -5.11 -24.40 7.01
CA ARG A 412 -4.84 -22.95 7.05
C ARG A 412 -5.05 -22.30 5.68
N LEU A 413 -4.57 -22.94 4.62
CA LEU A 413 -4.78 -22.42 3.26
C LEU A 413 -6.23 -22.59 2.80
N ALA A 414 -6.95 -23.60 3.31
CA ALA A 414 -8.36 -23.81 3.00
C ALA A 414 -9.27 -22.65 3.43
N MET A 415 -8.82 -21.76 4.32
CA MET A 415 -9.55 -20.52 4.67
C MET A 415 -9.55 -19.51 3.51
N PHE A 416 -8.66 -19.65 2.54
CA PHE A 416 -8.45 -18.74 1.42
C PHE A 416 -8.88 -19.38 0.09
N SER A 417 -10.01 -20.09 0.05
CA SER A 417 -10.48 -20.83 -1.13
C SER A 417 -10.53 -20.02 -2.43
N PRO A 418 -11.02 -18.75 -2.45
CA PRO A 418 -11.01 -17.95 -3.68
C PRO A 418 -9.60 -17.74 -4.23
N LEU A 419 -8.62 -17.56 -3.34
CA LEU A 419 -7.23 -17.36 -3.72
C LEU A 419 -6.57 -18.67 -4.20
N ILE A 420 -6.95 -19.82 -3.63
CA ILE A 420 -6.55 -21.13 -4.14
C ILE A 420 -7.00 -21.29 -5.59
N GLU A 421 -8.29 -21.06 -5.87
CA GLU A 421 -8.84 -21.18 -7.22
C GLU A 421 -8.13 -20.25 -8.22
N GLU A 422 -7.90 -18.99 -7.83
CA GLU A 422 -7.17 -18.02 -8.65
C GLU A 422 -5.74 -18.50 -8.95
N THR A 423 -5.02 -18.95 -7.91
CA THR A 423 -3.62 -19.37 -8.01
C THR A 423 -3.48 -20.61 -8.89
N LEU A 424 -4.32 -21.62 -8.67
CA LEU A 424 -4.32 -22.85 -9.47
C LEU A 424 -4.75 -22.56 -10.91
N GLY A 425 -5.69 -21.65 -11.14
CA GLY A 425 -6.07 -21.18 -12.47
C GLY A 425 -4.91 -20.56 -13.24
N LYS A 426 -4.03 -19.81 -12.57
CA LYS A 426 -2.80 -19.26 -13.16
C LYS A 426 -1.78 -20.36 -13.47
N ILE A 427 -1.56 -21.31 -12.56
CA ILE A 427 -0.65 -22.45 -12.78
C ILE A 427 -1.11 -23.27 -13.99
N GLY A 428 -2.41 -23.57 -14.10
CA GLY A 428 -2.98 -24.33 -15.22
C GLY A 428 -2.87 -23.62 -16.57
N LYS A 429 -2.89 -22.28 -16.60
CA LYS A 429 -2.66 -21.48 -17.82
C LYS A 429 -1.18 -21.42 -18.19
N ALA A 430 -0.29 -21.20 -17.22
CA ALA A 430 1.15 -21.16 -17.46
C ALA A 430 1.69 -22.50 -18.00
N GLY A 431 1.12 -23.64 -17.55
CA GLY A 431 1.46 -24.96 -18.09
C GLY A 431 1.07 -25.18 -19.56
N ASN A 432 0.17 -24.36 -20.12
CA ASN A 432 -0.23 -24.41 -21.53
C ASN A 432 0.47 -23.37 -22.42
N GLU A 433 1.08 -22.33 -21.83
CA GLU A 433 1.81 -21.28 -22.56
C GLU A 433 3.34 -21.45 -22.51
N LEU A 434 3.86 -22.34 -21.66
CA LEU A 434 5.27 -22.74 -21.61
C LEU A 434 5.58 -23.92 -22.55
N ASP A 435 5.14 -23.85 -23.81
CA ASP A 435 5.78 -24.62 -24.89
C ASP A 435 6.92 -23.77 -25.45
N ILE A 436 8.02 -23.68 -24.68
CA ILE A 436 9.26 -23.03 -25.12
C ILE A 436 9.94 -23.99 -26.10
N THR A 437 9.44 -24.00 -27.34
CA THR A 437 10.24 -24.44 -28.47
C THR A 437 11.30 -23.37 -28.76
N GLU A 438 12.48 -23.84 -29.17
CA GLU A 438 13.76 -23.15 -29.36
C GLU A 438 13.72 -21.69 -29.87
N PRO A 439 14.76 -20.88 -29.56
CA PRO A 439 14.80 -19.47 -29.90
C PRO A 439 14.92 -19.29 -31.42
N SER A 440 13.82 -18.95 -32.08
CA SER A 440 13.88 -18.46 -33.45
C SER A 440 14.21 -16.97 -33.44
N ASP A 441 15.36 -16.65 -34.01
CA ASP A 441 15.79 -15.32 -34.45
C ASP A 441 14.62 -14.41 -34.85
N ALA A 442 14.38 -13.33 -34.10
CA ALA A 442 13.71 -12.15 -34.62
C ALA A 442 14.04 -10.86 -33.84
N TYR A 443 15.00 -10.11 -34.40
CA TYR A 443 15.03 -8.64 -34.56
C TYR A 443 14.82 -7.74 -33.31
N LEU A 444 15.82 -7.00 -32.80
CA LEU A 444 16.48 -5.81 -33.40
C LEU A 444 15.50 -4.85 -34.10
N GLY A 445 14.99 -3.86 -33.36
CA GLY A 445 14.30 -2.66 -33.86
C GLY A 445 13.87 -1.78 -32.68
N LEU A 446 14.67 -0.80 -32.27
CA LEU A 446 14.57 0.62 -32.65
C LEU A 446 13.17 1.24 -32.38
N ILE A 447 13.15 2.07 -31.33
CA ILE A 447 12.14 3.09 -30.95
C ILE A 447 11.84 4.04 -32.12
N VAL A 448 10.55 4.40 -32.34
CA VAL A 448 9.91 5.73 -32.66
C VAL A 448 8.40 5.39 -32.89
N PHE A 449 7.35 5.98 -32.30
CA PHE A 449 7.03 7.32 -31.77
C PHE A 449 6.47 7.28 -30.35
#